data_AF-A0A813FFG8-F1
#
_entry.id   AF-A0A813FFG8-F1
#
_cell.length_a   1.000
_cell.length_b   1.000
_cell.length_c   1.000
_cell.angle_alpha   90.00
_cell.angle_beta   90.00
_cell.angle_gamma   90.00
#
_symmetry.space_group_name_H-M   'P 1'
#
loop_
_entity.id
_entity.type
_entity.pdbx_description
1 polymer ?
#
loop_
_entity_poly.entity_id
_entity_poly.type
_entity_poly.pdbx_seq_one_letter_code
_entity_poly.pdbx_strand_id
1 'polypeptide(L)'
;MEDIDTVLCGPVQLQIHSKPVYGLVLWPAARVLAGWLAKFDSCGGPLLELGCGAGLCGMAFAKATGSAAVLTDGEDDVLELAERNVELNGLHGVDVRCLDLGFMQEEEGKALIEEFGKFPLVVGSDMIFEPGGTARVLAAADQLLDSEGGRCVIALCNQLENFVVTLEDQGEAKGFEVEALIRTQSGVSLVVLLRGKPAWKLPAFEELEEAPSHQADQPDKQTCDRADLLFA
;
A
#
# COMPACT_ATOMS: atom_id res chain seq x y z
N MET A 1 28.71 3.14 1.01
CA MET A 1 28.12 2.09 0.16
C MET A 1 26.81 1.77 0.85
N GLU A 2 25.70 2.23 0.28
CA GLU A 2 24.38 2.06 0.90
C GLU A 2 24.09 0.57 1.04
N ASP A 3 23.59 0.15 2.20
CA ASP A 3 23.24 -1.24 2.48
C ASP A 3 21.92 -1.58 1.76
N ILE A 4 21.98 -1.75 0.44
CA ILE A 4 20.84 -2.08 -0.43
C ILE A 4 20.85 -3.57 -0.76
N ASP A 5 19.75 -4.25 -0.46
CA ASP A 5 19.52 -5.66 -0.79
C ASP A 5 18.58 -5.78 -1.99
N THR A 6 18.80 -6.82 -2.79
CA THR A 6 17.85 -7.21 -3.84
C THR A 6 17.00 -8.38 -3.37
N VAL A 7 15.68 -8.22 -3.36
CA VAL A 7 14.71 -9.20 -2.90
C VAL A 7 13.74 -9.57 -4.02
N LEU A 8 13.36 -10.84 -4.09
CA LEU A 8 12.33 -11.33 -4.99
C LEU A 8 11.03 -11.59 -4.21
N CYS A 9 9.92 -11.01 -4.66
CA CYS A 9 8.58 -11.21 -4.11
C CYS A 9 7.64 -11.66 -5.23
N GLY A 10 7.46 -12.97 -5.37
CA GLY A 10 6.75 -13.52 -6.53
C GLY A 10 7.45 -13.11 -7.84
N PRO A 11 6.75 -12.49 -8.81
CA PRO A 11 7.36 -12.04 -10.07
C PRO A 11 8.07 -10.68 -9.96
N VAL A 12 8.01 -9.98 -8.82
CA VAL A 12 8.56 -8.63 -8.64
C VAL A 12 9.95 -8.70 -8.01
N GLN A 13 10.93 -8.05 -8.64
CA GLN A 13 12.27 -7.87 -8.11
C GLN A 13 12.40 -6.46 -7.50
N LEU A 14 12.91 -6.33 -6.28
CA LEU A 14 13.01 -5.05 -5.58
C LEU A 14 14.42 -4.82 -5.06
N GLN A 15 14.87 -3.58 -5.13
CA GLN A 15 15.91 -3.03 -4.27
C GLN A 15 15.24 -2.44 -3.02
N ILE A 16 15.78 -2.76 -1.86
CA ILE A 16 15.34 -2.24 -0.56
C ILE A 16 16.55 -1.94 0.31
N HIS A 17 16.42 -1.05 1.29
CA HIS A 17 17.42 -0.85 2.32
C HIS A 17 17.36 -2.01 3.33
N SER A 18 18.52 -2.45 3.82
CA SER A 18 18.61 -3.50 4.85
C SER A 18 18.38 -2.93 6.26
N LYS A 19 18.55 -1.61 6.44
CA LYS A 19 18.27 -0.89 7.68
C LYS A 19 16.87 -0.27 7.63
N PRO A 20 16.12 -0.27 8.75
CA PRO A 20 14.77 0.27 8.82
C PRO A 20 14.78 1.79 8.72
N VAL A 21 14.85 2.30 7.49
CA VAL A 21 14.50 3.67 7.13
C VAL A 21 13.07 3.62 6.59
N TYR A 22 12.19 4.48 7.09
CA TYR A 22 10.78 4.51 6.68
C TYR A 22 10.67 4.61 5.15
N GLY A 23 9.72 3.88 4.56
CA GLY A 23 9.53 3.79 3.11
C GLY A 23 10.56 2.97 2.33
N LEU A 24 11.78 2.78 2.83
CA LEU A 24 12.87 2.12 2.09
C LEU A 24 13.03 0.61 2.38
N VAL A 25 12.26 0.07 3.33
CA VAL A 25 12.25 -1.36 3.67
C VAL A 25 10.94 -2.02 3.31
N LEU A 26 10.95 -3.34 3.14
CA LEU A 26 9.74 -4.10 2.83
C LEU A 26 9.03 -4.59 4.10
N TRP A 27 7.83 -4.07 4.33
CA TRP A 27 7.00 -4.39 5.49
C TRP A 27 6.11 -5.63 5.28
N PRO A 28 5.69 -6.33 6.35
CA PRO A 28 4.90 -7.56 6.23
C PRO A 28 3.55 -7.39 5.51
N ALA A 29 2.81 -6.29 5.75
CA ALA A 29 1.49 -6.12 5.13
C ALA A 29 1.59 -5.92 3.61
N ALA A 30 2.67 -5.28 3.14
CA ALA A 30 2.94 -5.13 1.71
C ALA A 30 3.07 -6.49 1.00
N ARG A 31 3.74 -7.47 1.62
CA ARG A 31 3.88 -8.83 1.04
C ARG A 31 2.54 -9.55 0.93
N VAL A 32 1.71 -9.46 1.98
CA VAL A 32 0.37 -10.06 1.99
C VAL A 32 -0.51 -9.41 0.93
N LEU A 33 -0.55 -8.07 0.89
CA LEU A 33 -1.34 -7.31 -0.06
C LEU A 33 -0.90 -7.58 -1.50
N ALA A 34 0.40 -7.55 -1.78
CA ALA A 34 0.94 -7.84 -3.10
C ALA A 34 0.64 -9.28 -3.56
N GLY A 35 0.69 -10.24 -2.65
CA GLY A 35 0.31 -11.63 -2.93
C GLY A 35 -1.16 -11.78 -3.35
N TRP A 36 -2.05 -10.96 -2.77
CA TRP A 36 -3.45 -10.91 -3.16
C TRP A 36 -3.67 -10.13 -4.47
N LEU A 37 -2.98 -9.00 -4.65
CA LEU A 37 -3.02 -8.20 -5.88
C LEU A 37 -2.52 -8.97 -7.11
N ALA A 38 -1.58 -9.89 -6.92
CA ALA A 38 -1.08 -10.77 -7.99
C ALA A 38 -2.15 -11.75 -8.53
N LYS A 39 -3.32 -11.84 -7.89
CA LYS A 39 -4.46 -12.67 -8.31
C LYS A 39 -5.55 -11.88 -9.05
N PHE A 40 -5.35 -10.58 -9.28
CA PHE A 40 -6.32 -9.78 -10.01
C PHE A 40 -6.26 -10.09 -11.51
N ASP A 41 -7.43 -10.13 -12.14
CA ASP A 41 -7.55 -10.15 -13.60
C ASP A 41 -7.55 -8.70 -14.15
N SER A 42 -8.41 -7.85 -13.59
CA SER A 42 -8.52 -6.41 -13.91
C SER A 42 -9.47 -5.71 -12.92
N CYS A 43 -9.29 -4.40 -12.75
CA CYS A 43 -10.26 -3.51 -12.10
C CYS A 43 -10.84 -2.45 -13.06
N GLY A 44 -10.59 -2.57 -14.37
CA GLY A 44 -11.14 -1.66 -15.38
C GLY A 44 -10.44 -0.30 -15.52
N GLY A 45 -9.32 -0.08 -14.82
CA GLY A 45 -8.55 1.16 -14.87
C GLY A 45 -7.23 1.05 -14.11
N PRO A 46 -6.50 2.16 -13.94
CA PRO A 46 -5.26 2.15 -13.18
C PRO A 46 -5.52 1.86 -11.70
N LEU A 47 -4.57 1.19 -11.05
CA LEU A 47 -4.49 1.13 -9.59
C LEU A 47 -3.71 2.34 -9.06
N LEU A 48 -4.14 2.91 -7.94
CA LEU A 48 -3.34 3.86 -7.17
C LEU A 48 -2.81 3.21 -5.89
N GLU A 49 -1.51 3.29 -5.64
CA GLU A 49 -0.88 2.88 -4.38
C GLU A 49 -0.50 4.12 -3.57
N LEU A 50 -1.08 4.25 -2.37
CA LEU A 50 -0.75 5.29 -1.40
C LEU A 50 0.39 4.79 -0.49
N GLY A 51 1.43 5.60 -0.30
CA GLY A 51 2.62 5.24 0.49
C GLY A 51 3.28 3.97 -0.03
N CYS A 52 3.76 4.02 -1.28
CA CYS A 52 4.21 2.85 -2.01
C CYS A 52 5.50 2.24 -1.46
N GLY A 53 6.31 3.00 -0.71
CA GLY A 53 7.63 2.55 -0.32
C GLY A 53 8.44 2.08 -1.54
N ALA A 54 8.97 0.86 -1.48
CA ALA A 54 9.68 0.22 -2.59
C ALA A 54 8.81 -0.12 -3.83
N GLY A 55 7.49 0.07 -3.79
CA GLY A 55 6.58 -0.09 -4.94
C GLY A 55 6.05 -1.51 -5.20
N LEU A 56 6.09 -2.39 -4.19
CA LEU A 56 5.75 -3.80 -4.38
C LEU A 56 4.31 -4.03 -4.87
N CYS A 57 3.32 -3.38 -4.25
CA CYS A 57 1.91 -3.74 -4.47
C CYS A 57 1.44 -3.33 -5.87
N GLY A 58 1.73 -2.10 -6.30
CA GLY A 58 1.39 -1.59 -7.62
C GLY A 58 2.08 -2.38 -8.73
N MET A 59 3.36 -2.73 -8.56
CA MET A 59 4.06 -3.56 -9.54
C MET A 59 3.54 -5.00 -9.59
N ALA A 60 3.17 -5.59 -8.45
CA ALA A 60 2.57 -6.93 -8.42
C ALA A 60 1.24 -6.94 -9.18
N PHE A 61 0.39 -5.94 -8.97
CA PHE A 61 -0.85 -5.75 -9.71
C PHE A 61 -0.61 -5.54 -11.21
N ALA A 62 0.33 -4.67 -11.59
CA ALA A 62 0.64 -4.38 -12.99
C ALA A 62 1.17 -5.63 -13.72
N LYS A 63 2.03 -6.43 -13.08
CA LYS A 63 2.51 -7.70 -13.66
C LYS A 63 1.42 -8.73 -13.83
N ALA A 64 0.46 -8.82 -12.91
CA ALA A 64 -0.62 -9.79 -12.97
C ALA A 64 -1.66 -9.44 -14.05
N THR A 65 -2.02 -8.15 -14.14
CA THR A 65 -3.14 -7.70 -14.97
C THR A 65 -2.72 -7.11 -16.32
N GLY A 66 -1.46 -6.67 -16.45
CA GLY A 66 -1.00 -5.83 -17.54
C GLY A 66 -1.62 -4.41 -17.53
N SER A 67 -2.36 -4.05 -16.47
CA SER A 67 -2.97 -2.72 -16.32
C SER A 67 -1.97 -1.71 -15.77
N ALA A 68 -2.28 -0.42 -15.96
CA ALA A 68 -1.46 0.65 -15.42
C ALA A 68 -1.55 0.71 -13.89
N ALA A 69 -0.50 1.25 -13.26
CA ALA A 69 -0.50 1.56 -11.83
C ALA A 69 0.21 2.89 -11.58
N VAL A 70 -0.24 3.62 -10.57
CA VAL A 70 0.37 4.86 -10.10
C VAL A 70 0.82 4.65 -8.66
N LEU A 71 2.11 4.73 -8.43
CA LEU A 71 2.76 4.54 -7.14
C LEU A 71 3.01 5.91 -6.55
N THR A 72 2.56 6.13 -5.31
CA THR A 72 2.70 7.43 -4.67
C THR A 72 3.30 7.34 -3.28
N ASP A 73 4.15 8.31 -2.97
CA ASP A 73 4.74 8.52 -1.65
C ASP A 73 5.01 10.02 -1.45
N GLY A 74 5.29 10.44 -0.22
CA GLY A 74 5.55 11.85 0.11
C GLY A 74 7.04 12.20 0.20
N GLU A 75 7.93 11.20 0.19
CA GLU A 75 9.36 11.37 0.41
C GLU A 75 10.17 11.14 -0.88
N ASP A 76 10.97 12.12 -1.29
CA ASP A 76 11.74 12.08 -2.55
C ASP A 76 12.65 10.84 -2.66
N ASP A 77 13.38 10.49 -1.60
CA ASP A 77 14.27 9.31 -1.57
C ASP A 77 13.49 7.99 -1.79
N VAL A 78 12.23 7.93 -1.34
CA VAL A 78 11.35 6.77 -1.53
C VAL A 78 10.86 6.71 -2.97
N LEU A 79 10.48 7.85 -3.54
CA LEU A 79 10.08 7.95 -4.94
C LEU A 79 11.22 7.53 -5.88
N GLU A 80 12.46 7.99 -5.63
CA GLU A 80 13.64 7.58 -6.40
C GLU A 80 13.88 6.05 -6.31
N LEU A 81 13.69 5.45 -5.14
CA LEU A 81 13.79 4.00 -4.98
C LEU A 81 12.68 3.27 -5.76
N ALA A 82 11.44 3.75 -5.68
CA ALA A 82 10.31 3.17 -6.38
C ALA A 82 10.51 3.22 -7.91
N GLU A 83 10.99 4.34 -8.45
CA GLU A 83 11.32 4.50 -9.87
C GLU A 83 12.37 3.48 -10.32
N ARG A 84 13.47 3.36 -9.57
CA ARG A 84 14.52 2.36 -9.85
C ARG A 84 13.96 0.94 -9.85
N ASN A 85 13.03 0.64 -8.95
CA ASN A 85 12.39 -0.67 -8.87
C ASN A 85 11.42 -0.92 -10.03
N VAL A 86 10.69 0.09 -10.49
CA VAL A 86 9.85 0.02 -11.70
C VAL A 86 10.72 -0.27 -12.93
N GLU A 87 11.84 0.44 -13.09
CA GLU A 87 12.79 0.22 -14.17
C GLU A 87 13.42 -1.18 -14.13
N LEU A 88 13.81 -1.65 -12.94
CA LEU A 88 14.36 -2.99 -12.73
C LEU A 88 13.42 -4.10 -13.21
N ASN A 89 12.10 -3.85 -13.16
CA ASN A 89 11.08 -4.78 -13.61
C ASN A 89 10.62 -4.56 -15.06
N GLY A 90 11.12 -3.53 -15.75
CA GLY A 90 10.73 -3.21 -17.13
C GLY A 90 9.26 -2.82 -17.28
N LEU A 91 8.69 -2.15 -16.28
CA LEU A 91 7.26 -1.84 -16.22
C LEU A 91 6.94 -0.45 -16.78
N HIS A 92 6.66 -0.38 -18.09
CA HIS A 92 6.38 0.89 -18.78
C HIS A 92 5.00 1.51 -18.52
N GLY A 93 4.08 0.78 -17.89
CA GLY A 93 2.75 1.26 -17.52
C GLY A 93 2.62 1.60 -16.04
N VAL A 94 3.75 1.74 -15.34
CA VAL A 94 3.78 2.01 -13.90
C VAL A 94 4.44 3.36 -13.70
N ASP A 95 3.67 4.33 -13.24
CA ASP A 95 4.11 5.70 -12.97
C ASP A 95 4.39 5.88 -11.48
N VAL A 96 5.40 6.69 -11.15
CA VAL A 96 5.70 7.11 -9.78
C VAL A 96 5.42 8.61 -9.67
N ARG A 97 4.66 9.04 -8.65
CA ARG A 97 4.28 10.45 -8.45
C ARG A 97 4.30 10.80 -6.96
N CYS A 98 4.52 12.08 -6.66
CA CYS A 98 4.41 12.58 -5.30
C CYS A 98 2.94 12.61 -4.85
N LEU A 99 2.68 12.17 -3.62
CA LEU A 99 1.45 12.43 -2.87
C LEU A 99 1.77 12.45 -1.38
N ASP A 100 1.99 13.64 -0.82
CA ASP A 100 2.02 13.89 0.61
C ASP A 100 0.58 13.83 1.14
N LEU A 101 0.29 12.80 1.94
CA LEU A 101 -1.01 12.64 2.60
C LEU A 101 -1.30 13.71 3.68
N GLY A 102 -0.33 14.58 3.96
CA GLY A 102 -0.40 15.73 4.84
C GLY A 102 -0.96 16.99 4.17
N PHE A 103 -0.11 18.01 4.01
CA PHE A 103 -0.59 19.36 3.68
C PHE A 103 -0.84 19.56 2.18
N MET A 104 -0.12 18.83 1.33
CA MET A 104 -0.21 18.98 -0.12
C MET A 104 -1.24 18.04 -0.78
N GLN A 105 -1.82 17.15 0.02
CA GLN A 105 -2.74 16.08 -0.39
C GLN A 105 -3.82 16.53 -1.40
N GLU A 106 -4.47 17.68 -1.15
CA GLU A 106 -5.57 18.14 -1.99
C GLU A 106 -5.09 18.57 -3.39
N GLU A 107 -3.98 19.32 -3.46
CA GLU A 107 -3.45 19.86 -4.71
C GLU A 107 -2.77 18.78 -5.54
N GLU A 108 -1.96 17.93 -4.91
CA GLU A 108 -1.35 16.78 -5.58
C GLU A 108 -2.40 15.76 -6.01
N GLY A 109 -3.44 15.55 -5.19
CA GLY A 109 -4.57 14.71 -5.56
C GLY A 109 -5.35 15.24 -6.78
N LYS A 110 -5.48 16.57 -6.94
CA LYS A 110 -6.07 17.17 -8.16
C LYS A 110 -5.20 16.90 -9.38
N ALA A 111 -3.88 17.07 -9.25
CA ALA A 111 -2.94 16.78 -10.35
C ALA A 111 -3.03 15.31 -10.79
N LEU A 112 -3.12 14.37 -9.84
CA LEU A 112 -3.32 12.95 -10.15
C LEU A 112 -4.63 12.69 -10.91
N ILE A 113 -5.72 13.36 -10.53
CA ILE A 113 -7.01 13.23 -11.24
C ILE A 113 -6.94 13.82 -12.65
N GLU A 114 -6.24 14.94 -12.83
CA GLU A 114 -6.05 15.54 -14.15
C GLU A 114 -5.22 14.65 -15.07
N GLU A 115 -4.21 13.97 -14.54
CA GLU A 115 -3.31 13.11 -15.31
C GLU A 115 -3.89 11.71 -15.57
N PHE A 116 -4.47 11.06 -14.56
CA PHE A 116 -4.85 9.64 -14.61
C PHE A 116 -6.37 9.40 -14.46
N GLY A 117 -7.12 10.43 -14.11
CA GLY A 117 -8.53 10.29 -13.71
C GLY A 117 -8.70 9.74 -12.29
N LYS A 118 -9.92 9.33 -11.97
CA LYS A 118 -10.24 8.64 -10.72
C LYS A 118 -9.87 7.16 -10.82
N PHE A 119 -9.52 6.57 -9.68
CA PHE A 119 -9.02 5.21 -9.64
C PHE A 119 -10.12 4.24 -9.23
N PRO A 120 -10.39 3.15 -9.97
CA PRO A 120 -11.30 2.09 -9.53
C PRO A 120 -10.75 1.33 -8.31
N LEU A 121 -9.43 1.32 -8.12
CA LEU A 121 -8.78 0.63 -7.01
C LEU A 121 -7.68 1.51 -6.42
N VAL A 122 -7.84 1.83 -5.13
CA VAL A 122 -6.82 2.49 -4.31
C VAL A 122 -6.32 1.47 -3.29
N VAL A 123 -5.02 1.39 -3.07
CA VAL A 123 -4.43 0.48 -2.08
C VAL A 123 -3.38 1.18 -1.24
N GLY A 124 -3.09 0.64 -0.05
CA GLY A 124 -1.97 1.09 0.77
C GLY A 124 -1.62 0.05 1.82
N SER A 125 -0.36 0.00 2.24
CA SER A 125 0.10 -0.96 3.25
C SER A 125 1.03 -0.33 4.27
N ASP A 126 0.80 -0.61 5.55
CA ASP A 126 1.66 -0.19 6.67
C ASP A 126 1.95 1.32 6.76
N MET A 127 1.00 2.14 6.30
CA MET A 127 1.14 3.61 6.26
C MET A 127 0.47 4.34 7.45
N ILE A 128 -0.25 3.62 8.30
CA ILE A 128 -0.96 4.18 9.45
C ILE A 128 -0.23 3.74 10.72
N PHE A 129 0.66 4.60 11.21
CA PHE A 129 1.45 4.35 12.42
C PHE A 129 1.39 5.49 13.44
N GLU A 130 0.73 6.61 13.10
CA GLU A 130 0.57 7.77 13.97
C GLU A 130 -0.89 8.26 14.04
N PRO A 131 -1.27 8.99 15.10
CA PRO A 131 -2.59 9.61 15.19
C PRO A 131 -2.89 10.49 13.97
N GLY A 132 -4.10 10.38 13.44
CA GLY A 132 -4.53 11.13 12.25
C GLY A 132 -4.20 10.44 10.92
N GLY A 133 -3.37 9.38 10.91
CA GLY A 133 -3.06 8.62 9.69
C GLY A 133 -4.31 8.08 8.99
N THR A 134 -5.28 7.54 9.74
CA THR A 134 -6.58 7.08 9.19
C THR A 134 -7.32 8.19 8.46
N ALA A 135 -7.38 9.39 9.04
CA ALA A 135 -8.09 10.51 8.47
C ALA A 135 -7.45 11.00 7.17
N ARG A 136 -6.12 11.01 7.11
CA ARG A 136 -5.35 11.39 5.90
C ARG A 136 -5.53 10.38 4.77
N VAL A 137 -5.40 9.09 5.06
CA VAL A 137 -5.64 8.01 4.08
C VAL A 137 -7.07 8.08 3.55
N LEU A 138 -8.05 8.25 4.42
CA LEU A 138 -9.45 8.36 4.01
C LEU A 138 -9.76 9.66 3.25
N ALA A 139 -9.06 10.76 3.52
CA ALA A 139 -9.18 11.98 2.72
C ALA A 139 -8.66 11.75 1.29
N ALA A 140 -7.51 11.10 1.15
CA ALA A 140 -6.97 10.74 -0.16
C ALA A 140 -7.87 9.75 -0.91
N ALA A 141 -8.36 8.70 -0.24
CA ALA A 141 -9.31 7.77 -0.84
C ALA A 141 -10.62 8.47 -1.26
N ASP A 142 -11.14 9.38 -0.44
CA ASP A 142 -12.36 10.16 -0.75
C ASP A 142 -12.17 11.03 -2.00
N GLN A 143 -10.99 11.62 -2.14
CA GLN A 143 -10.63 12.44 -3.31
C GLN A 143 -10.28 11.62 -4.54
N LEU A 144 -9.62 10.47 -4.44
CA LEU A 144 -8.99 9.81 -5.59
C LEU A 144 -9.78 8.60 -6.11
N LEU A 145 -10.59 7.97 -5.25
CA LEU A 145 -11.36 6.80 -5.62
C LEU A 145 -12.54 7.18 -6.54
N ASP A 146 -12.82 6.30 -7.50
CA ASP A 146 -14.03 6.36 -8.33
C ASP A 146 -15.28 6.28 -7.43
N SER A 147 -16.11 7.33 -7.50
CA SER A 147 -17.33 7.44 -6.70
C SER A 147 -18.46 6.55 -7.19
N GLU A 148 -18.42 6.10 -8.44
CA GLU A 148 -19.48 5.28 -9.04
C GLU A 148 -19.28 3.78 -8.78
N GLY A 149 -18.07 3.34 -8.44
CA GLY A 149 -17.77 1.91 -8.27
C GLY A 149 -16.32 1.57 -7.97
N GLY A 150 -15.71 2.24 -6.99
CA GLY A 150 -14.33 2.00 -6.56
C GLY A 150 -14.20 1.20 -5.26
N ARG A 151 -13.03 0.60 -5.05
CA ARG A 151 -12.60 0.00 -3.78
C ARG A 151 -11.28 0.58 -3.28
N CYS A 152 -11.21 0.83 -1.98
CA CYS A 152 -9.98 1.16 -1.27
C CYS A 152 -9.59 -0.01 -0.36
N VAL A 153 -8.35 -0.49 -0.45
CA VAL A 153 -7.83 -1.61 0.36
C VAL A 153 -6.65 -1.14 1.18
N ILE A 154 -6.79 -1.14 2.51
CA ILE A 154 -5.71 -0.79 3.43
C ILE A 154 -5.27 -2.03 4.19
N ALA A 155 -4.00 -2.41 4.03
CA ALA A 155 -3.38 -3.51 4.74
C ALA A 155 -2.57 -2.99 5.94
N LEU A 156 -2.83 -3.54 7.12
CA LEU A 156 -2.23 -3.11 8.38
C LEU A 156 -1.67 -4.32 9.14
N CYS A 157 -0.44 -4.25 9.60
CA CYS A 157 0.07 -5.19 10.58
C CYS A 157 -0.67 -5.03 11.92
N ASN A 158 -1.09 -6.15 12.53
CA ASN A 158 -2.03 -6.24 13.66
C ASN A 158 -1.47 -5.76 15.01
N GLN A 159 -0.52 -4.83 15.02
CA GLN A 159 0.04 -4.31 16.28
C GLN A 159 -0.83 -3.22 16.90
N LEU A 160 -1.80 -2.67 16.15
CA LEU A 160 -2.64 -1.55 16.57
C LEU A 160 -4.10 -1.80 16.16
N GLU A 161 -4.77 -2.78 16.79
CA GLU A 161 -6.18 -3.13 16.55
C GLU A 161 -7.11 -1.90 16.49
N ASN A 162 -6.76 -0.83 17.23
CA ASN A 162 -7.49 0.44 17.23
C ASN A 162 -7.56 1.11 15.85
N PHE A 163 -6.55 0.95 14.99
CA PHE A 163 -6.57 1.58 13.67
C PHE A 163 -7.54 0.91 12.70
N VAL A 164 -7.77 -0.40 12.80
CA VAL A 164 -8.77 -1.09 11.99
C VAL A 164 -10.15 -0.53 12.30
N VAL A 165 -10.52 -0.52 13.59
CA VAL A 165 -11.81 0.02 14.05
C VAL A 165 -11.95 1.50 13.67
N THR A 166 -10.90 2.29 13.87
CA THR A 166 -10.91 3.71 13.52
C THR A 166 -11.08 3.92 12.00
N LEU A 167 -10.50 3.07 11.17
CA LEU A 167 -10.61 3.15 9.72
C LEU A 167 -12.02 2.78 9.25
N GLU A 168 -12.65 1.77 9.87
CA GLU A 168 -14.06 1.43 9.64
C GLU A 168 -14.97 2.60 10.02
N ASP A 169 -14.89 3.08 11.27
CA ASP A 169 -15.75 4.16 11.79
C ASP A 169 -15.61 5.47 10.99
N GLN A 170 -14.38 5.89 10.71
CA GLN A 170 -14.13 7.12 9.94
C GLN A 170 -14.46 6.94 8.45
N GLY A 171 -14.28 5.72 7.91
CA GLY A 171 -14.67 5.39 6.55
C GLY A 171 -16.18 5.51 6.36
N GLU A 172 -16.96 4.90 7.24
CA GLU A 172 -18.42 5.01 7.25
C GLU A 172 -18.89 6.46 7.40
N ALA A 173 -18.26 7.24 8.29
CA ALA A 173 -18.56 8.66 8.45
C ALA A 173 -18.30 9.49 7.17
N LYS A 174 -17.41 9.03 6.29
CA LYS A 174 -17.12 9.59 4.96
C LYS A 174 -17.93 8.95 3.82
N GLY A 175 -18.86 8.06 4.14
CA GLY A 175 -19.75 7.42 3.17
C GLY A 175 -19.15 6.23 2.43
N PHE A 176 -18.08 5.63 2.95
CA PHE A 176 -17.63 4.31 2.50
C PHE A 176 -18.44 3.20 3.19
N GLU A 177 -18.64 2.08 2.49
CA GLU A 177 -19.14 0.84 3.07
C GLU A 177 -17.96 -0.10 3.35
N VAL A 178 -17.94 -0.78 4.50
CA VAL A 178 -16.97 -1.86 4.75
C VAL A 178 -17.45 -3.12 4.04
N GLU A 179 -16.86 -3.43 2.89
CA GLU A 179 -17.24 -4.61 2.09
C GLU A 179 -16.63 -5.90 2.67
N ALA A 180 -15.40 -5.82 3.17
CA ALA A 180 -14.73 -6.96 3.79
C ALA A 180 -13.67 -6.54 4.80
N LEU A 181 -13.50 -7.36 5.83
CA LEU A 181 -12.39 -7.30 6.76
C LEU A 181 -11.71 -8.68 6.82
N ILE A 182 -10.52 -8.77 6.24
CA ILE A 182 -9.77 -10.02 6.11
C ILE A 182 -8.67 -10.02 7.16
N ARG A 183 -8.56 -11.08 7.96
CA ARG A 183 -7.49 -11.28 8.94
C ARG A 183 -6.66 -12.49 8.53
N THR A 184 -5.35 -12.33 8.46
CA THR A 184 -4.41 -13.39 8.09
C THR A 184 -3.80 -14.05 9.32
N GLN A 185 -3.25 -15.26 9.16
CA GLN A 185 -2.50 -15.96 10.21
C GLN A 185 -1.19 -15.25 10.53
N SER A 186 -0.61 -14.55 9.55
CA SER A 186 0.56 -13.68 9.72
C SER A 186 0.28 -12.41 10.53
N GLY A 187 -0.96 -12.18 10.97
CA GLY A 187 -1.32 -11.01 11.76
C GLY A 187 -1.38 -9.73 10.92
N VAL A 188 -1.83 -9.82 9.67
CA VAL A 188 -2.16 -8.67 8.83
C VAL A 188 -3.67 -8.60 8.70
N SER A 189 -4.23 -7.39 8.81
CA SER A 189 -5.63 -7.11 8.51
C SER A 189 -5.73 -6.32 7.22
N LEU A 190 -6.61 -6.74 6.30
CA LEU A 190 -6.96 -5.96 5.10
C LEU A 190 -8.38 -5.44 5.30
N VAL A 191 -8.53 -4.12 5.31
CA VAL A 191 -9.82 -3.43 5.34
C VAL A 191 -10.18 -3.04 3.91
N VAL A 192 -11.30 -3.55 3.42
CA VAL A 192 -11.83 -3.24 2.09
C VAL A 192 -13.00 -2.27 2.25
N LEU A 193 -12.76 -1.04 1.81
CA LEU A 193 -13.75 0.03 1.78
C LEU A 193 -14.30 0.16 0.36
N LEU A 194 -15.61 0.29 0.25
CA LEU A 194 -16.35 0.33 -0.99
C LEU A 194 -17.04 1.69 -1.18
N ARG A 195 -17.06 2.17 -2.42
CA ARG A 195 -17.86 3.31 -2.84
C ARG A 195 -18.60 3.00 -4.13
N GLY A 196 -19.90 3.30 -4.17
CA GLY A 196 -20.74 3.04 -5.33
C GLY A 196 -20.95 1.54 -5.61
N LYS A 197 -21.01 1.15 -6.88
CA LYS A 197 -21.28 -0.23 -7.33
C LYS A 197 -20.24 -0.67 -8.36
N PRO A 198 -19.12 -1.28 -7.93
CA PRO A 198 -18.06 -1.71 -8.83
C PRO A 198 -18.56 -2.71 -9.88
N ALA A 199 -18.16 -2.51 -11.14
CA ALA A 199 -18.47 -3.42 -12.25
C ALA A 199 -17.56 -4.68 -12.28
N TRP A 200 -16.55 -4.73 -11.42
CA TRP A 200 -15.55 -5.78 -11.31
C TRP A 200 -15.57 -6.39 -9.90
N LYS A 201 -14.98 -7.58 -9.75
CA LYS A 201 -14.97 -8.34 -8.48
C LYS A 201 -13.56 -8.45 -7.94
N LEU A 202 -13.45 -8.44 -6.62
CA LEU A 202 -12.21 -8.82 -5.95
C LEU A 202 -11.95 -10.31 -6.17
N PRO A 203 -10.68 -10.73 -6.36
CA PRO A 203 -10.33 -12.13 -6.32
C PRO A 203 -10.54 -12.67 -4.90
N ALA A 204 -10.82 -13.97 -4.80
CA ALA A 204 -10.89 -14.63 -3.50
C ALA A 204 -9.56 -14.44 -2.74
N PHE A 205 -9.66 -14.13 -1.45
CA PHE A 205 -8.48 -14.07 -0.60
C PHE A 205 -8.13 -15.50 -0.14
N GLU A 206 -6.94 -15.95 -0.53
CA GLU A 206 -6.34 -17.18 -0.02
C GLU A 206 -4.91 -16.84 0.39
N GLU A 207 -4.57 -17.17 1.62
CA GLU A 207 -3.25 -16.91 2.19
C GLU A 207 -2.18 -17.70 1.42
N LEU A 208 -1.09 -17.03 1.04
CA LEU A 208 0.06 -17.70 0.43
C LEU A 208 0.78 -18.52 1.52
N GLU A 209 1.13 -19.78 1.24
CA GLU A 209 2.08 -20.49 2.09
C GLU A 209 3.40 -19.72 2.10
N GLU A 210 3.88 -19.30 3.27
CA GLU A 210 5.18 -18.63 3.38
C GLU A 210 6.26 -19.55 2.82
N ALA A 211 7.01 -19.06 1.81
CA ALA A 211 8.28 -19.68 1.48
C ALA A 211 9.17 -19.63 2.72
N PRO A 212 9.94 -20.69 3.05
CA PRO A 212 10.80 -20.69 4.22
C PRO A 212 11.71 -19.47 4.18
N SER A 213 11.51 -18.56 5.14
CA SER A 213 12.33 -17.37 5.26
C SER A 213 13.77 -17.82 5.46
N HIS A 214 14.67 -17.39 4.58
CA HIS A 214 16.07 -17.26 4.99
C HIS A 214 16.05 -16.27 6.15
N GLN A 215 16.25 -16.79 7.36
CA GLN A 215 16.38 -16.01 8.59
C GLN A 215 17.50 -14.98 8.37
N ALA A 216 17.13 -13.77 7.97
CA ALA A 216 17.88 -12.61 8.42
C ALA A 216 17.58 -12.50 9.91
N ASP A 217 18.61 -12.67 10.73
CA ASP A 217 18.53 -12.59 12.19
C ASP A 217 17.62 -11.42 12.60
N GLN A 218 16.45 -11.75 13.16
CA GLN A 218 15.65 -10.77 13.88
C GLN A 218 16.44 -10.40 15.14
N PRO A 219 16.69 -9.11 15.43
CA PRO A 219 17.23 -8.74 16.72
C PRO A 219 16.23 -9.16 17.80
N ASP A 220 16.79 -9.75 18.85
CA ASP A 220 16.16 -10.50 19.92
C ASP A 220 14.81 -9.94 20.41
N LYS A 221 13.88 -10.85 20.72
CA LYS A 221 12.66 -10.58 21.48
C LYS A 221 13.03 -10.22 22.92
N GLN A 222 13.48 -8.99 23.15
CA GLN A 222 13.65 -8.46 24.50
C GLN A 222 13.24 -6.99 24.55
N THR A 223 12.04 -6.77 25.08
CA THR A 223 11.60 -5.58 25.84
C THR A 223 12.37 -4.29 25.53
N CYS A 224 11.92 -3.55 24.52
CA CYS A 224 12.25 -2.14 24.39
C CYS A 224 10.93 -1.37 24.30
N ASP A 225 10.59 -0.73 25.42
CA ASP A 225 9.49 0.21 25.57
C ASP A 225 9.75 1.38 24.59
N ARG A 226 9.12 1.34 23.41
CA ARG A 226 9.35 2.32 22.33
C ARG A 226 8.52 3.59 22.56
N ALA A 227 8.77 4.25 23.68
CA ALA A 227 8.41 5.66 23.90
C ALA A 227 9.59 6.62 23.63
N ASP A 228 10.82 6.13 23.45
CA ASP A 228 12.03 6.97 23.44
C ASP A 228 12.71 7.16 22.06
N LEU A 229 11.98 7.03 20.95
CA LEU A 229 12.51 7.41 19.61
C LEU A 229 11.70 8.51 18.92
N LEU A 230 10.97 9.30 19.71
CA LEU A 230 10.46 10.61 19.29
C LEU A 230 11.30 11.66 20.01
N PHE A 231 12.13 12.37 19.24
CA PHE A 231 13.05 13.45 19.63
C PHE A 231 14.42 13.02 20.20
N ALA A 232 15.36 12.74 19.30
CA ALA A 232 16.79 13.02 19.48
C ALA A 232 17.40 13.48 18.15
#